data_AF-X1R3V5-F1
#
_entry.id   AF-X1R3V5-F1
#
_cell.length_a   1.000
_cell.length_b   1.000
_cell.length_c   1.000
_cell.angle_alpha   90.00
_cell.angle_beta   90.00
_cell.angle_gamma   90.00
#
_symmetry.space_group_name_H-M   'P 1'
#
loop_
_entity.id
_entity.type
_entity.pdbx_description
1 polymer ?
#
loop_
_entity_poly.entity_id
_entity_poly.type
_entity_poly.pdbx_seq_one_letter_code
_entity_poly.pdbx_strand_id
1 'polypeptide(L)'
;GEPNTVSNNMAWLKGGIAMMDYFAAWEQAVNQLKTECGTVSAIAGILKAPFDILADKLRGFRQVSIDVYRQPKKVEAACEALTPYLLQNAKVTSDPTKQVPVTVWLHRGTMFSKDMYERFFWPTMKEIIVKLWQEGIQTLWYAEGNWDKWLSYTEELPEKSIIYHVDKGDIFEVHKRLGDKFCI
;
A
#
# COMPACT_ATOMS: atom_id res chain seq x y z
N GLY A 1 -7.21 -26.71 -9.10
CA GLY A 1 -6.24 -26.09 -10.02
C GLY A 1 -5.57 -27.18 -10.80
N GLU A 2 -5.20 -26.92 -12.05
CA GLU A 2 -4.42 -27.87 -12.86
C GLU A 2 -2.94 -27.87 -12.42
N PRO A 3 -2.19 -28.96 -12.67
CA PRO A 3 -0.76 -29.01 -12.40
C PRO A 3 0.05 -28.01 -13.25
N ASN A 4 1.14 -27.47 -12.70
CA ASN A 4 2.04 -26.59 -13.46
C ASN A 4 2.73 -27.36 -14.59
N THR A 5 2.88 -26.71 -15.75
CA THR A 5 3.65 -27.24 -16.88
C THR A 5 5.08 -26.68 -16.91
N VAL A 6 5.98 -27.33 -17.66
CA VAL A 6 7.34 -26.79 -17.92
C VAL A 6 7.26 -25.39 -18.54
N SER A 7 6.34 -25.18 -19.49
CA SER A 7 6.12 -23.87 -20.11
C SER A 7 5.65 -22.82 -19.12
N ASN A 8 4.74 -23.16 -18.20
CA ASN A 8 4.31 -22.23 -17.14
C ASN A 8 5.48 -21.83 -16.25
N ASN A 9 6.28 -22.80 -15.79
CA ASN A 9 7.43 -22.54 -14.93
C ASN A 9 8.49 -21.70 -15.66
N MET A 10 8.73 -21.97 -16.95
CA MET A 10 9.66 -21.21 -17.78
C MET A 10 9.18 -19.78 -18.01
N ALA A 11 7.89 -19.57 -18.23
CA ALA A 11 7.30 -18.23 -18.35
C ALA A 11 7.45 -17.44 -17.05
N TRP A 12 7.18 -18.08 -15.90
CA TRP A 12 7.35 -17.45 -14.59
C TRP A 12 8.81 -17.05 -14.33
N LEU A 13 9.77 -17.95 -14.60
CA LEU A 13 11.19 -17.67 -14.44
C LEU A 13 11.66 -16.52 -15.33
N LYS A 14 11.33 -16.57 -16.63
CA LYS A 14 11.70 -15.51 -17.59
C LYS A 14 11.06 -14.17 -17.23
N GLY A 15 9.81 -14.17 -16.78
CA GLY A 15 9.13 -12.97 -16.28
C GLY A 15 9.83 -12.40 -15.06
N GLY A 16 10.26 -13.24 -14.11
CA GLY A 16 11.03 -12.82 -12.94
C GLY A 16 12.37 -12.19 -13.32
N ILE A 17 13.13 -12.80 -14.24
CA ILE A 17 14.41 -12.25 -14.73
C ILE A 17 14.18 -10.89 -15.41
N ALA A 18 13.21 -10.80 -16.31
CA ALA A 18 12.90 -9.54 -16.99
C ALA A 18 12.46 -8.43 -16.02
N MET A 19 11.75 -8.79 -14.94
CA MET A 19 11.38 -7.85 -13.88
C MET A 19 12.60 -7.38 -13.08
N MET A 20 13.58 -8.26 -12.80
CA MET A 20 14.84 -7.87 -12.17
C MET A 20 15.64 -6.91 -13.06
N ASP A 21 15.75 -7.21 -14.35
CA ASP A 21 16.45 -6.35 -15.32
C ASP A 21 15.80 -4.97 -15.39
N TYR A 22 14.46 -4.92 -15.39
CA TYR A 22 13.70 -3.67 -15.36
C TYR A 22 14.02 -2.82 -14.11
N PHE A 23 14.04 -3.42 -12.93
CA PHE A 23 14.34 -2.69 -11.70
C PHE A 23 15.80 -2.25 -11.59
N ALA A 24 16.74 -3.04 -12.12
CA ALA A 24 18.14 -2.63 -12.20
C ALA A 24 18.31 -1.39 -13.09
N ALA A 25 17.66 -1.37 -14.26
CA ALA A 25 17.66 -0.20 -15.14
C ALA A 25 16.96 1.02 -14.50
N TRP A 26 15.87 0.80 -13.75
CA TRP A 26 15.18 1.85 -13.00
C TRP A 26 16.12 2.48 -11.95
N GLU A 27 16.84 1.67 -11.17
CA GLU A 27 17.78 2.17 -10.16
C GLU A 27 18.88 3.04 -10.79
N GLN A 28 19.42 2.61 -11.94
CA GLN A 28 20.40 3.40 -12.68
C GLN A 28 19.84 4.76 -13.10
N ALA A 29 18.61 4.79 -13.62
CA ALA A 29 17.95 6.04 -14.03
C ALA A 29 17.70 6.97 -12.82
N VAL A 30 17.27 6.43 -11.68
CA VAL A 30 17.10 7.20 -10.43
C VAL A 30 18.42 7.80 -9.97
N ASN A 31 19.51 7.04 -10.04
CA ASN A 31 20.83 7.54 -9.67
C ASN A 31 21.31 8.68 -10.58
N GLN A 32 21.12 8.55 -11.90
CA GLN A 32 21.44 9.62 -12.86
C GLN A 32 20.64 10.89 -12.58
N LEU A 33 19.33 10.78 -12.35
CA LEU A 33 18.48 11.92 -11.98
C LEU A 33 18.99 12.63 -10.72
N LYS A 34 19.48 11.87 -9.74
CA LYS A 34 20.02 12.40 -8.50
C LYS A 34 21.37 13.10 -8.71
N THR A 35 22.31 12.47 -9.43
CA THR A 35 23.68 12.97 -9.53
C THR A 35 23.87 14.04 -10.59
N GLU A 36 23.11 13.97 -11.70
CA GLU A 36 23.29 14.85 -12.85
C GLU A 36 22.33 16.05 -12.82
N CYS A 37 21.14 15.89 -12.22
CA CYS A 37 20.12 16.94 -12.19
C CYS A 37 19.77 17.42 -10.77
N GLY A 38 20.27 16.77 -9.72
CA GLY A 38 19.92 17.11 -8.33
C GLY A 38 18.49 16.72 -7.95
N THR A 39 17.81 15.90 -8.76
CA THR A 39 16.43 15.46 -8.50
C THR A 39 16.42 14.36 -7.44
N VAL A 40 15.80 14.64 -6.29
CA VAL A 40 15.66 13.65 -5.21
C VAL A 40 14.42 12.79 -5.41
N SER A 41 14.47 11.53 -4.95
CA SER A 41 13.26 10.71 -4.88
C SER A 41 12.32 11.29 -3.82
N ALA A 42 11.02 11.28 -4.10
CA ALA A 42 10.00 11.64 -3.11
C ALA A 42 9.58 10.44 -2.25
N ILE A 43 9.80 9.22 -2.75
CA ILE A 43 9.25 7.99 -2.20
C ILE A 43 10.21 6.81 -2.46
N ALA A 44 10.09 5.76 -1.67
CA ALA A 44 10.70 4.46 -1.95
C ALA A 44 9.71 3.34 -1.61
N GLY A 45 10.06 2.11 -1.93
CA GLY A 45 9.29 0.94 -1.55
C GLY A 45 7.89 0.83 -2.14
N ILE A 46 7.32 -0.35 -1.95
CA ILE A 46 6.02 -0.71 -2.51
C ILE A 46 5.17 -1.29 -1.38
N LEU A 47 4.06 -0.61 -1.08
CA LEU A 47 3.03 -1.11 -0.20
C LEU A 47 1.64 -0.93 -0.82
N LYS A 48 0.80 -1.93 -0.61
CA LYS A 48 -0.62 -1.93 -0.93
C LYS A 48 -1.38 -2.51 0.24
N ALA A 49 -2.59 -2.01 0.48
CA ALA A 49 -3.46 -2.61 1.46
C ALA A 49 -3.79 -4.07 1.05
N PRO A 50 -3.90 -5.01 2.00
CA PRO A 50 -4.20 -6.41 1.67
C PRO A 50 -5.48 -6.60 0.84
N PHE A 51 -6.55 -5.87 1.17
CA PHE A 51 -7.78 -5.92 0.38
C PHE A 51 -7.59 -5.36 -1.04
N ASP A 52 -6.83 -4.27 -1.19
CA ASP A 52 -6.55 -3.67 -2.50
C ASP A 52 -5.77 -4.63 -3.39
N ILE A 53 -4.85 -5.44 -2.84
CA ILE A 53 -4.16 -6.50 -3.59
C ILE A 53 -5.14 -7.57 -4.10
N LEU A 54 -6.10 -7.98 -3.28
CA LEU A 54 -7.15 -8.91 -3.71
C LEU A 54 -7.99 -8.31 -4.83
N ALA A 55 -8.39 -7.05 -4.69
CA ALA A 55 -9.23 -6.34 -5.65
C ALA A 55 -8.51 -6.03 -6.97
N ASP A 56 -7.24 -5.65 -6.94
CA ASP A 56 -6.56 -5.09 -8.12
C ASP A 56 -5.72 -6.12 -8.88
N LYS A 57 -5.16 -7.12 -8.19
CA LYS A 57 -4.14 -8.01 -8.77
C LYS A 57 -4.52 -9.49 -8.77
N LEU A 58 -5.27 -9.96 -7.77
CA LEU A 58 -5.50 -11.40 -7.60
C LEU A 58 -6.91 -11.83 -8.01
N ARG A 59 -7.94 -11.37 -7.29
CA ARG A 59 -9.32 -11.82 -7.47
C ARG A 59 -10.11 -10.94 -8.42
N GLY A 60 -9.74 -9.66 -8.52
CA GLY A 60 -10.44 -8.66 -9.31
C GLY A 60 -11.60 -8.04 -8.53
N PHE A 61 -11.80 -6.73 -8.69
CA PHE A 61 -12.75 -5.94 -7.89
C PHE A 61 -14.18 -6.49 -7.93
N ARG A 62 -14.68 -6.85 -9.13
CA ARG A 62 -16.03 -7.42 -9.28
C ARG A 62 -16.22 -8.70 -8.46
N GLN A 63 -15.24 -9.59 -8.48
CA GLN A 63 -15.38 -10.90 -7.83
C GLN A 63 -15.17 -10.79 -6.32
N VAL A 64 -14.19 -9.99 -5.86
CA VAL A 64 -13.99 -9.79 -4.42
C VAL A 64 -15.21 -9.12 -3.77
N SER A 65 -15.88 -8.20 -4.48
CA SER A 65 -17.14 -7.58 -4.00
C SER A 65 -18.27 -8.61 -3.81
N ILE A 66 -18.35 -9.64 -4.66
CA ILE A 66 -19.30 -10.76 -4.46
C ILE A 66 -18.85 -11.62 -3.28
N ASP A 67 -17.55 -11.88 -3.16
CA ASP A 67 -16.98 -12.73 -2.13
C ASP A 67 -17.14 -12.14 -0.72
N VAL A 68 -17.08 -10.81 -0.59
CA VAL A 68 -17.38 -10.09 0.66
C VAL A 68 -18.78 -10.43 1.19
N TYR A 69 -19.76 -10.64 0.31
CA TYR A 69 -21.10 -11.04 0.73
C TYR A 69 -21.23 -12.56 0.92
N ARG A 70 -20.73 -13.35 -0.03
CA ARG A 70 -20.96 -14.81 -0.05
C ARG A 70 -20.03 -15.61 0.87
N GLN A 71 -18.81 -15.12 1.08
CA GLN A 71 -17.77 -15.81 1.85
C GLN A 71 -16.85 -14.81 2.59
N PRO A 72 -17.41 -13.89 3.42
CA PRO A 72 -16.65 -12.82 4.08
C PRO A 72 -15.46 -13.34 4.89
N LYS A 73 -15.65 -14.41 5.66
CA LYS A 73 -14.58 -15.01 6.47
C LYS A 73 -13.36 -15.44 5.66
N LYS A 74 -13.58 -15.85 4.40
CA LYS A 74 -12.48 -16.23 3.49
C LYS A 74 -11.73 -15.00 2.98
N VAL A 75 -12.44 -13.89 2.79
CA VAL A 75 -11.83 -12.60 2.42
C VAL A 75 -11.00 -12.06 3.59
N GLU A 76 -11.55 -12.10 4.82
CA GLU A 76 -10.82 -11.74 6.06
C GLU A 76 -9.54 -12.57 6.19
N ALA A 77 -9.64 -13.89 6.13
CA ALA A 77 -8.48 -14.79 6.19
C ALA A 77 -7.46 -14.55 5.07
N ALA A 78 -7.92 -14.16 3.87
CA ALA A 78 -7.02 -13.81 2.78
C ALA A 78 -6.28 -12.48 3.03
N CYS A 79 -6.95 -11.47 3.58
CA CYS A 79 -6.33 -10.22 4.00
C CYS A 79 -5.29 -10.47 5.11
N GLU A 80 -5.62 -11.27 6.11
CA GLU A 80 -4.71 -11.66 7.18
C GLU A 80 -3.48 -12.41 6.65
N ALA A 81 -3.67 -13.37 5.74
CA ALA A 81 -2.58 -14.13 5.12
C ALA A 81 -1.64 -13.25 4.27
N LEU A 82 -2.18 -12.22 3.60
CA LEU A 82 -1.40 -11.26 2.80
C LEU A 82 -0.64 -10.24 3.67
N THR A 83 -1.11 -9.96 4.88
CA THR A 83 -0.56 -8.95 5.77
C THR A 83 0.95 -9.10 6.03
N PRO A 84 1.47 -10.25 6.49
CA PRO A 84 2.91 -10.41 6.75
C PRO A 84 3.75 -10.31 5.47
N TYR A 85 3.21 -10.76 4.34
CA TYR A 85 3.90 -10.68 3.06
C TYR A 85 4.05 -9.23 2.58
N LEU A 86 2.97 -8.44 2.65
CA LEU A 86 2.98 -7.05 2.22
C LEU A 86 3.79 -6.16 3.16
N LEU A 87 3.78 -6.47 4.47
CA LEU A 87 4.69 -5.87 5.44
C LEU A 87 6.15 -6.15 5.06
N GLN A 88 6.50 -7.40 4.78
CA GLN A 88 7.87 -7.75 4.39
C GLN A 88 8.27 -7.07 3.08
N ASN A 89 7.37 -7.04 2.09
CA ASN A 89 7.60 -6.37 0.82
C ASN A 89 7.91 -4.87 1.02
N ALA A 90 7.12 -4.19 1.86
CA ALA A 90 7.35 -2.80 2.20
C ALA A 90 8.72 -2.58 2.88
N LYS A 91 9.12 -3.47 3.79
CA LYS A 91 10.43 -3.39 4.46
C LYS A 91 11.60 -3.56 3.51
N VAL A 92 11.61 -4.64 2.72
CA VAL A 92 12.76 -4.97 1.86
C VAL A 92 12.93 -3.99 0.70
N THR A 93 11.85 -3.32 0.30
CA THR A 93 11.88 -2.31 -0.76
C THR A 93 11.96 -0.87 -0.24
N SER A 94 11.89 -0.67 1.08
CA SER A 94 12.02 0.66 1.70
C SER A 94 13.40 1.27 1.48
N ASP A 95 13.49 2.59 1.60
CA ASP A 95 14.78 3.27 1.60
C ASP A 95 15.61 2.84 2.82
N PRO A 96 16.78 2.20 2.61
CA PRO A 96 17.64 1.75 3.72
C PRO A 96 18.15 2.90 4.59
N THR A 97 18.20 4.13 4.04
CA THR A 97 18.60 5.35 4.76
C THR A 97 17.43 6.05 5.45
N LYS A 98 16.19 5.57 5.23
CA LYS A 98 14.94 6.06 5.82
C LYS A 98 14.75 7.57 5.63
N GLN A 99 15.22 8.11 4.52
CA GLN A 99 15.07 9.53 4.15
C GLN A 99 13.76 9.78 3.40
N VAL A 100 13.24 8.77 2.69
CA VAL A 100 11.98 8.87 1.95
C VAL A 100 10.98 7.81 2.39
N PRO A 101 9.67 8.13 2.43
CA PRO A 101 8.64 7.24 2.95
C PRO A 101 8.29 6.10 1.99
N VAL A 102 7.72 5.02 2.54
CA VAL A 102 7.08 3.97 1.74
C VAL A 102 5.70 4.42 1.28
N THR A 103 5.43 4.40 -0.02
CA THR A 103 4.14 4.85 -0.53
C THR A 103 3.06 3.78 -0.50
N VAL A 104 1.90 4.19 -0.01
CA VAL A 104 0.64 3.45 -0.05
C VAL A 104 -0.34 4.24 -0.91
N TRP A 105 -0.79 3.63 -2.00
CA TRP A 105 -1.85 4.20 -2.82
C TRP A 105 -3.17 3.58 -2.39
N LEU A 106 -4.08 4.39 -1.86
CA LEU A 106 -5.31 3.94 -1.23
C LEU A 106 -6.46 3.91 -2.25
N HIS A 107 -6.60 2.80 -2.98
CA HIS A 107 -7.35 2.75 -4.23
C HIS A 107 -8.88 2.54 -4.09
N ARG A 108 -9.33 1.83 -3.05
CA ARG A 108 -10.70 1.29 -3.00
C ARG A 108 -11.50 1.67 -1.77
N GLY A 109 -10.86 2.11 -0.69
CA GLY A 109 -11.54 2.40 0.58
C GLY A 109 -12.64 3.44 0.48
N THR A 110 -12.58 4.36 -0.49
CA THR A 110 -13.65 5.34 -0.75
C THR A 110 -14.98 4.68 -1.14
N MET A 111 -14.95 3.50 -1.78
CA MET A 111 -16.15 2.76 -2.20
C MET A 111 -16.74 1.88 -1.11
N PHE A 112 -16.08 1.74 0.05
CA PHE A 112 -16.53 0.82 1.10
C PHE A 112 -17.64 1.44 1.95
N SER A 113 -18.54 0.56 2.41
CA SER A 113 -19.36 0.83 3.59
C SER A 113 -18.48 0.81 4.85
N LYS A 114 -19.00 1.35 5.96
CA LYS A 114 -18.30 1.31 7.25
C LYS A 114 -17.96 -0.12 7.69
N ASP A 115 -18.92 -1.03 7.61
CA ASP A 115 -18.72 -2.45 7.93
C ASP A 115 -17.60 -3.07 7.09
N MET A 116 -17.57 -2.78 5.78
CA MET A 116 -16.51 -3.29 4.92
C MET A 116 -15.14 -2.71 5.29
N TYR A 117 -15.07 -1.43 5.59
CA TYR A 117 -13.83 -0.76 5.98
C TYR A 117 -13.27 -1.34 7.28
N GLU A 118 -14.11 -1.42 8.32
CA GLU A 118 -13.73 -1.91 9.65
C GLU A 118 -13.33 -3.39 9.64
N ARG A 119 -13.94 -4.19 8.77
CA ARG A 119 -13.69 -5.65 8.75
C ARG A 119 -12.56 -6.04 7.81
N PHE A 120 -12.53 -5.52 6.59
CA PHE A 120 -11.64 -6.04 5.55
C PHE A 120 -10.41 -5.17 5.27
N PHE A 121 -10.46 -3.87 5.60
CA PHE A 121 -9.40 -2.93 5.25
C PHE A 121 -8.60 -2.46 6.46
N TRP A 122 -9.27 -1.83 7.42
CA TRP A 122 -8.62 -1.10 8.50
C TRP A 122 -7.72 -1.95 9.40
N PRO A 123 -8.14 -3.15 9.89
CA PRO A 123 -7.34 -3.89 10.86
C PRO A 123 -5.95 -4.25 10.33
N THR A 124 -5.90 -4.78 9.11
CA THR A 124 -4.66 -5.21 8.47
C THR A 124 -3.81 -4.04 7.99
N MET A 125 -4.44 -2.98 7.48
CA MET A 125 -3.72 -1.77 7.08
C MET A 125 -3.08 -1.08 8.29
N LYS A 126 -3.83 -0.91 9.37
CA LYS A 126 -3.35 -0.33 10.63
C LYS A 126 -2.19 -1.14 11.19
N GLU A 127 -2.31 -2.47 11.22
CA GLU A 127 -1.24 -3.36 11.68
C GLU A 127 0.06 -3.12 10.90
N ILE A 128 -0.02 -3.07 9.56
CA ILE A 128 1.15 -2.84 8.71
C ILE A 128 1.80 -1.49 9.02
N ILE A 129 1.02 -0.41 9.07
CA ILE A 129 1.57 0.93 9.34
C ILE A 129 2.23 1.01 10.71
N VAL A 130 1.59 0.47 11.74
CA VAL A 130 2.15 0.47 13.10
C VAL A 130 3.46 -0.31 13.15
N LYS A 131 3.54 -1.47 12.49
CA LYS A 131 4.76 -2.29 12.44
C LYS A 131 5.89 -1.63 11.64
N LEU A 132 5.57 -0.97 10.53
CA LEU A 132 6.57 -0.18 9.77
C LEU A 132 7.10 0.98 10.62
N TRP A 133 6.21 1.68 11.30
CA TRP A 133 6.58 2.80 12.17
C TRP A 133 7.46 2.38 13.34
N GLN A 134 7.18 1.22 13.95
CA GLN A 134 8.03 0.63 14.99
C GLN A 134 9.47 0.37 14.52
N GLU A 135 9.67 0.20 13.22
CA GLU A 135 10.99 0.02 12.60
C GLU A 135 11.57 1.33 12.05
N GLY A 136 10.92 2.46 12.29
CA GLY A 136 11.33 3.78 11.81
C GLY A 136 11.08 3.99 10.32
N ILE A 137 10.19 3.20 9.71
CA ILE A 137 9.78 3.37 8.31
C ILE A 137 8.48 4.18 8.30
N GLN A 138 8.58 5.43 7.84
CA GLN A 138 7.40 6.28 7.62
C GLN A 138 6.69 5.87 6.33
N THR A 139 5.37 6.08 6.27
CA THR A 139 4.60 5.83 5.05
C THR A 139 3.97 7.09 4.48
N LEU A 140 3.84 7.17 3.16
CA LEU A 140 3.09 8.20 2.46
C LEU A 140 1.76 7.62 2.03
N TRP A 141 0.67 8.16 2.57
CA TRP A 141 -0.69 7.78 2.27
C TRP A 141 -1.21 8.67 1.15
N TYR A 142 -1.20 8.16 -0.09
CA TYR A 142 -1.92 8.80 -1.17
C TYR A 142 -3.40 8.44 -1.07
N ALA A 143 -4.18 9.35 -0.49
CA ALA A 143 -5.60 9.19 -0.23
C ALA A 143 -6.42 9.44 -1.51
N GLU A 144 -6.29 8.53 -2.49
CA GLU A 144 -6.91 8.62 -3.81
C GLU A 144 -8.45 8.70 -3.71
N GLY A 145 -9.03 9.77 -4.26
CA GLY A 145 -10.43 10.14 -4.10
C GLY A 145 -10.71 10.95 -2.83
N ASN A 146 -11.94 10.84 -2.30
CA ASN A 146 -12.32 11.53 -1.07
C ASN A 146 -12.33 10.52 0.11
N TRP A 147 -11.41 10.74 1.05
CA TRP A 147 -11.22 9.91 2.24
C TRP A 147 -11.72 10.58 3.53
N ASP A 148 -12.45 11.70 3.44
CA ASP A 148 -12.86 12.51 4.61
C ASP A 148 -13.67 11.69 5.62
N LYS A 149 -14.48 10.73 5.14
CA LYS A 149 -15.27 9.84 5.99
C LYS A 149 -14.44 8.88 6.85
N TRP A 150 -13.15 8.71 6.56
CA TRP A 150 -12.25 7.79 7.25
C TRP A 150 -11.22 8.48 8.16
N LEU A 151 -11.22 9.81 8.24
CA LEU A 151 -10.22 10.57 9.01
C LEU A 151 -10.16 10.15 10.49
N SER A 152 -11.29 9.75 11.10
CA SER A 152 -11.31 9.27 12.49
C SER A 152 -10.49 7.99 12.71
N TYR A 153 -10.36 7.15 11.69
CA TYR A 153 -9.50 5.97 11.76
C TYR A 153 -8.03 6.38 11.60
N THR A 154 -7.75 7.29 10.67
CA THR A 154 -6.39 7.84 10.47
C THR A 154 -5.86 8.49 11.75
N GLU A 155 -6.71 9.15 12.54
CA GLU A 155 -6.37 9.70 13.87
C GLU A 155 -5.84 8.65 14.85
N GLU A 156 -6.19 7.36 14.70
CA GLU A 156 -5.72 6.29 15.58
C GLU A 156 -4.26 5.88 15.33
N LEU A 157 -3.65 6.27 14.20
CA LEU A 157 -2.27 5.91 13.86
C LEU A 157 -1.28 6.64 14.77
N PRO A 158 -0.05 6.13 15.01
CA PRO A 158 0.94 6.84 15.85
C PRO A 158 1.31 8.21 15.27
N GLU A 159 1.65 9.20 16.11
CA GLU A 159 2.11 10.51 15.62
C GLU A 159 3.31 10.36 14.67
N LYS A 160 3.35 11.16 13.60
CA LYS A 160 4.38 11.14 12.53
C LYS A 160 4.50 9.84 11.73
N SER A 161 3.68 8.82 11.99
CA SER A 161 3.81 7.54 11.28
C SER A 161 3.50 7.62 9.79
N ILE A 162 2.72 8.62 9.38
CA ILE A 162 2.34 8.84 7.99
C ILE A 162 2.56 10.30 7.55
N ILE A 163 2.71 10.46 6.24
CA ILE A 163 2.43 11.69 5.50
C ILE A 163 1.10 11.47 4.77
N TYR A 164 0.13 12.35 4.92
CA TYR A 164 -1.22 12.19 4.39
C TYR A 164 -1.44 13.09 3.16
N HIS A 165 -1.28 12.53 1.96
CA HIS A 165 -1.48 13.27 0.71
C HIS A 165 -2.95 13.25 0.31
N VAL A 166 -3.60 14.42 0.39
CA VAL A 166 -5.01 14.64 0.02
C VAL A 166 -5.20 14.70 -1.50
N ASP A 167 -6.19 13.98 -2.04
CA ASP A 167 -6.61 14.09 -3.45
C ASP A 167 -7.90 14.92 -3.61
N LYS A 168 -9.09 14.34 -3.34
CA LYS A 168 -10.40 15.01 -3.49
C LYS A 168 -11.09 15.34 -2.15
N GLY A 169 -10.37 15.21 -1.04
CA GLY A 169 -10.86 15.61 0.29
C GLY A 169 -10.79 17.12 0.50
N ASP A 170 -11.44 17.62 1.55
CA ASP A 170 -11.25 19.00 2.00
C ASP A 170 -9.93 19.13 2.77
N ILE A 171 -8.90 19.68 2.14
CA ILE A 171 -7.57 19.83 2.74
C ILE A 171 -7.57 20.67 4.03
N PHE A 172 -8.49 21.63 4.19
CA PHE A 172 -8.55 22.46 5.39
C PHE A 172 -9.15 21.69 6.56
N GLU A 173 -10.18 20.89 6.32
CA GLU A 173 -10.73 20.00 7.34
C GLU A 173 -9.76 18.86 7.68
N VAL A 174 -9.06 18.30 6.69
CA VAL A 174 -7.99 17.32 6.92
C VAL A 174 -6.90 17.92 7.78
N HIS A 175 -6.37 19.10 7.44
CA HIS A 175 -5.33 19.77 8.22
C HIS A 175 -5.81 20.10 9.64
N LYS A 176 -7.06 20.57 9.80
CA LYS A 176 -7.63 20.84 11.13
C LYS A 176 -7.71 19.60 12.01
N ARG A 177 -7.99 18.43 11.43
CA ARG A 177 -8.12 17.16 12.19
C ARG A 177 -6.80 16.42 12.38
N LEU A 178 -5.94 16.44 11.37
CA LEU A 178 -4.76 15.59 11.28
C LEU A 178 -3.43 16.36 11.31
N GLY A 179 -3.43 17.66 11.00
CA GLY A 179 -2.21 18.46 10.78
C GLY A 179 -1.31 18.62 12.00
N ASP A 180 -1.87 18.54 13.22
CA ASP A 180 -1.07 18.54 14.45
C ASP A 180 -0.27 17.24 14.62
N LYS A 181 -0.69 16.16 13.96
CA LYS A 181 -0.18 14.79 14.14
C LYS A 181 0.61 14.27 12.94
N PHE A 182 0.24 14.72 11.74
CA PHE A 182 0.76 14.25 10.46
C PHE A 182 1.07 15.43 9.55
N CYS A 183 2.07 15.27 8.69
CA CYS A 183 2.23 16.15 7.54
C CYS A 183 1.07 15.89 6.56
N ILE A 184 0.48 16.94 6.01
CA ILE A 184 -0.65 16.91 5.06
C ILE A 184 -0.19 17.46 3.72
#